data_AF-A0A2G9Z0Z5-F1
#
_entry.id   AF-A0A2G9Z0Z5-F1
#
_cell.length_a   1.000
_cell.length_b   1.000
_cell.length_c   1.000
_cell.angle_alpha   90.00
_cell.angle_beta   90.00
_cell.angle_gamma   90.00
#
_symmetry.space_group_name_H-M   'P 1'
#
loop_
_entity.id
_entity.type
_entity.pdbx_description
1 polymer ?
#
loop_
_entity_poly.entity_id
_entity_poly.type
_entity_poly.pdbx_seq_one_letter_code
_entity_poly.pdbx_strand_id
1 'polypeptide(L)'
;FDKLCGSNINIEINFKADYYQKPDETLKKGGDCEDFAILFVSAAKNIDVPARVTVGKIKIKEKVEIHAWTEIYYRGKWQTVDPTGRIEKIDPITGEVKKRIVPFDWFIKHPNDFHLVEIIYKFDDKNIEGISPIERLESKKPEMKEEVFLSLYDIFKKIKNREPSPDELKEIKEITDYLFELRWEIIKKRIPEDPRTIIQPDNPELKIWIEKIKAKG
;
A
#
# COMPACT_ATOMS: atom_id res chain seq x y z
N PHE A 1 -20.20 24.16 -4.79
CA PHE A 1 -21.11 23.08 -4.39
C PHE A 1 -22.21 23.56 -3.46
N ASP A 2 -21.91 24.29 -2.38
CA ASP A 2 -22.94 24.88 -1.50
C ASP A 2 -24.03 25.68 -2.23
N LYS A 3 -23.62 26.52 -3.20
CA LYS A 3 -24.55 27.29 -4.04
C LYS A 3 -25.50 26.39 -4.85
N LEU A 4 -24.95 25.33 -5.46
CA LEU A 4 -25.69 24.36 -6.25
C LEU A 4 -26.74 23.61 -5.38
N CYS A 5 -26.33 23.20 -4.19
CA CYS A 5 -27.20 22.49 -3.26
C CYS A 5 -28.17 23.42 -2.51
N GLY A 6 -27.81 24.69 -2.30
CA GLY A 6 -28.56 25.63 -1.46
C GLY A 6 -28.36 25.42 0.04
N SER A 7 -27.29 24.74 0.43
CA SER A 7 -26.97 24.34 1.80
C SER A 7 -25.47 24.48 2.06
N ASN A 8 -25.06 24.74 3.29
CA ASN A 8 -23.66 24.70 3.68
C ASN A 8 -23.23 23.24 3.87
N ILE A 9 -22.32 22.73 3.02
CA ILE A 9 -21.91 21.34 3.00
C ILE A 9 -20.41 21.26 3.26
N ASN A 10 -20.03 20.59 4.35
CA ASN A 10 -18.64 20.23 4.55
C ASN A 10 -18.33 18.94 3.77
N ILE A 11 -17.67 19.07 2.62
CA ILE A 11 -17.24 17.94 1.81
C ILE A 11 -15.78 17.64 2.15
N GLU A 12 -15.54 16.49 2.76
CA GLU A 12 -14.18 15.98 2.93
C GLU A 12 -13.93 14.87 1.91
N ILE A 13 -13.00 15.12 0.99
CA ILE A 13 -12.58 14.11 0.01
C ILE A 13 -11.36 13.38 0.57
N ASN A 14 -11.63 12.23 1.17
CA ASN A 14 -10.61 11.36 1.72
C ASN A 14 -10.23 10.28 0.71
N PHE A 15 -9.16 10.52 -0.04
CA PHE A 15 -8.43 9.42 -0.68
C PHE A 15 -7.46 8.83 0.32
N LYS A 16 -7.51 7.50 0.48
CA LYS A 16 -6.37 6.75 1.01
C LYS A 16 -5.28 6.80 -0.05
N ALA A 17 -4.33 7.71 0.14
CA ALA A 17 -3.09 7.74 -0.61
C ALA A 17 -2.02 7.06 0.22
N ASP A 18 -1.46 5.99 -0.32
CA ASP A 18 -0.34 5.27 0.26
C ASP A 18 0.83 6.26 0.48
N TYR A 19 1.38 6.30 1.69
CA TYR A 19 2.56 7.09 2.04
C TYR A 19 3.68 6.12 2.36
N TYR A 20 4.78 6.20 1.60
CA TYR A 20 5.92 5.29 1.77
C TYR A 20 6.81 5.85 2.87
N GLN A 21 6.83 5.18 4.01
CA GLN A 21 7.66 5.57 5.14
C GLN A 21 9.12 5.16 4.93
N LYS A 22 10.04 6.00 5.41
CA LYS A 22 11.45 5.59 5.56
C LYS A 22 11.58 4.55 6.68
N PRO A 23 12.62 3.68 6.65
CA PRO A 23 12.81 2.65 7.66
C PRO A 23 12.80 3.17 9.12
N ASP A 24 13.41 4.32 9.39
CA ASP A 24 13.45 4.91 10.73
C ASP A 24 12.09 5.44 11.20
N GLU A 25 11.25 5.91 10.28
CA GLU A 25 9.87 6.27 10.58
C GLU A 25 9.06 5.03 10.98
N THR A 26 9.15 3.96 10.18
CA THR A 26 8.46 2.69 10.44
C THR A 26 8.88 2.10 11.79
N LEU A 27 10.16 2.20 12.16
CA LEU A 27 10.65 1.77 13.48
C LEU A 27 10.02 2.56 14.65
N LYS A 28 9.74 3.85 14.46
CA LYS A 28 9.22 4.74 15.52
C LYS A 28 7.71 4.65 15.70
N LYS A 29 6.95 4.58 14.60
CA LYS A 29 5.48 4.69 14.64
C LYS A 29 4.72 3.48 14.05
N GLY A 30 5.44 2.48 13.55
CA GLY A 30 4.85 1.39 12.76
C GLY A 30 4.46 1.84 11.35
N GLY A 31 3.81 0.95 10.60
CA GLY A 31 3.37 1.26 9.24
C GLY A 31 2.42 0.21 8.67
N ASP A 32 2.15 0.31 7.38
CA ASP A 32 1.38 -0.68 6.63
C ASP A 32 2.28 -1.73 5.96
N CYS A 33 1.72 -2.49 5.00
CA CYS A 33 2.45 -3.60 4.40
C CYS A 33 3.67 -3.15 3.59
N GLU A 34 3.56 -2.04 2.87
CA GLU A 34 4.65 -1.44 2.11
C GLU A 34 5.78 -1.00 3.06
N ASP A 35 5.42 -0.28 4.12
CA ASP A 35 6.38 0.26 5.10
C ASP A 35 7.20 -0.83 5.79
N PHE A 36 6.55 -1.93 6.18
CA PHE A 36 7.23 -3.07 6.80
C PHE A 36 8.09 -3.84 5.80
N ALA A 37 7.66 -3.96 4.53
CA ALA A 37 8.48 -4.58 3.49
C ALA A 37 9.74 -3.75 3.21
N ILE A 38 9.62 -2.42 3.12
CA ILE A 38 10.73 -1.48 2.94
C ILE A 38 11.72 -1.56 4.09
N LEU A 39 11.22 -1.53 5.34
CA LEU A 39 12.03 -1.68 6.53
C LEU A 39 12.80 -3.01 6.52
N PHE A 40 12.12 -4.12 6.20
CA PHE A 40 12.76 -5.43 6.17
C PHE A 40 13.83 -5.52 5.08
N VAL A 41 13.55 -5.07 3.86
CA VAL A 41 14.53 -5.06 2.76
C VAL A 41 15.75 -4.22 3.12
N SER A 42 15.55 -3.05 3.72
CA SER A 42 16.65 -2.19 4.19
C SER A 42 17.47 -2.88 5.27
N ALA A 43 16.84 -3.61 6.19
CA ALA A 43 17.52 -4.37 7.25
C ALA A 43 18.27 -5.60 6.71
N ALA A 44 17.69 -6.32 5.74
CA ALA A 44 18.35 -7.48 5.11
C ALA A 44 19.61 -7.06 4.34
N LYS A 45 19.54 -5.95 3.61
CA LYS A 45 20.70 -5.41 2.89
C LYS A 45 21.82 -4.92 3.81
N ASN A 46 21.51 -4.48 5.03
CA ASN A 46 22.52 -4.12 6.05
C ASN A 46 23.41 -5.29 6.48
N ILE A 47 22.95 -6.52 6.26
CA ILE A 47 23.67 -7.75 6.61
C ILE A 47 23.99 -8.57 5.35
N ASP A 48 24.14 -7.88 4.22
CA ASP A 48 24.54 -8.45 2.92
C ASP A 48 23.60 -9.53 2.36
N VAL A 49 22.33 -9.53 2.78
CA VAL A 49 21.31 -10.42 2.21
C VAL A 49 20.62 -9.71 1.04
N PRO A 50 20.69 -10.25 -0.20
CA PRO A 50 19.93 -9.69 -1.31
C PRO A 50 18.43 -9.79 -1.02
N ALA A 51 17.74 -8.66 -1.09
CA ALA A 51 16.32 -8.54 -0.76
C ALA A 51 15.63 -7.53 -1.67
N ARG A 52 14.33 -7.71 -1.90
CA ARG A 52 13.48 -6.78 -2.66
C ARG A 52 12.07 -6.75 -2.10
N VAL A 53 11.39 -5.61 -2.29
CA VAL A 53 9.96 -5.48 -2.04
C VAL A 53 9.23 -6.08 -3.23
N THR A 54 8.18 -6.87 -2.97
CA THR A 54 7.25 -7.35 -3.98
C THR A 54 5.85 -6.89 -3.61
N VAL A 55 5.12 -6.36 -4.58
CA VAL A 55 3.73 -5.94 -4.43
C VAL A 55 2.87 -6.69 -5.43
N GLY A 56 1.75 -7.23 -4.95
CA GLY A 56 0.91 -8.11 -5.72
C GLY A 56 -0.48 -8.28 -5.14
N LYS A 57 -1.31 -9.06 -5.83
CA LYS A 57 -2.58 -9.55 -5.30
C LYS A 57 -2.36 -10.91 -4.66
N ILE A 58 -2.86 -11.07 -3.45
CA ILE A 58 -2.81 -12.34 -2.72
C ILE A 58 -4.21 -12.72 -2.22
N LYS A 59 -4.48 -14.01 -2.09
CA LYS A 59 -5.70 -14.51 -1.46
C LYS A 59 -5.47 -14.67 0.04
N ILE A 60 -6.11 -13.83 0.85
CA ILE A 60 -6.17 -13.98 2.31
C ILE A 60 -7.59 -14.42 2.67
N LYS A 61 -7.72 -15.61 3.26
CA LYS A 61 -9.03 -16.24 3.53
C LYS A 61 -9.82 -16.32 2.22
N GLU A 62 -10.99 -15.72 2.14
CA GLU A 62 -11.82 -15.70 0.92
C GLU A 62 -11.74 -14.40 0.11
N LYS A 63 -10.79 -13.50 0.43
CA LYS A 63 -10.65 -12.21 -0.26
C LYS A 63 -9.33 -12.12 -1.00
N VAL A 64 -9.38 -11.51 -2.18
CA VAL A 64 -8.19 -11.10 -2.92
C VAL A 64 -7.89 -9.65 -2.54
N GLU A 65 -6.70 -9.41 -2.00
CA GLU A 65 -6.26 -8.10 -1.55
C GLU A 65 -4.91 -7.75 -2.18
N ILE A 66 -4.65 -6.45 -2.34
CA ILE A 66 -3.31 -5.96 -2.68
C ILE A 66 -2.47 -6.00 -1.41
N HIS A 67 -1.27 -6.56 -1.51
CA HIS A 67 -0.34 -6.71 -0.40
C HIS A 67 1.09 -6.47 -0.86
N ALA A 68 1.89 -5.92 0.04
CA ALA A 68 3.33 -5.78 -0.12
C ALA A 68 4.06 -6.69 0.86
N TRP A 69 5.07 -7.40 0.38
CA TRP A 69 5.89 -8.31 1.17
C TRP A 69 7.37 -8.21 0.74
N THR A 70 8.23 -8.98 1.41
CA THR A 70 9.66 -9.05 1.07
C THR A 70 10.00 -10.38 0.42
N GLU A 71 10.87 -10.35 -0.59
CA GLU A 71 11.59 -11.53 -1.07
C GLU A 71 13.07 -11.41 -0.69
N ILE A 72 13.67 -12.48 -0.18
CA ILE A 72 15.13 -12.58 0.03
C ILE A 72 15.73 -13.67 -0.85
N TYR A 73 16.96 -13.47 -1.32
CA TYR A 73 17.68 -14.48 -2.09
C TYR A 73 18.39 -15.44 -1.15
N TYR A 74 17.87 -16.65 -1.02
CA TYR A 74 18.38 -17.67 -0.11
C TYR A 74 18.31 -19.07 -0.72
N ARG A 75 19.44 -19.79 -0.68
CA ARG A 75 19.63 -21.12 -1.30
C ARG A 75 19.33 -21.13 -2.81
N GLY A 76 19.87 -20.15 -3.54
CA GLY A 76 19.82 -20.10 -4.99
C GLY A 76 18.47 -19.66 -5.59
N LYS A 77 17.52 -19.18 -4.76
CA LYS A 77 16.22 -18.68 -5.21
C LYS A 77 15.68 -17.57 -4.32
N TRP A 78 14.74 -16.80 -4.86
CA TRP A 78 13.94 -15.85 -4.10
C TRP A 78 12.94 -16.58 -3.19
N GLN A 79 12.89 -16.17 -1.93
CA GLN A 79 12.04 -16.75 -0.89
C GLN A 79 11.17 -15.66 -0.29
N THR A 80 9.88 -15.96 -0.11
CA THR A 80 8.92 -15.04 0.49
C THR A 80 9.15 -14.86 1.98
N VAL A 81 9.03 -13.62 2.44
CA VAL A 81 8.96 -13.20 3.83
C VAL A 81 7.85 -12.16 3.96
N ASP A 82 6.85 -12.41 4.81
CA ASP A 82 5.82 -11.42 5.12
C ASP A 82 6.08 -10.77 6.49
N PRO A 83 6.64 -9.56 6.56
CA PRO A 83 6.96 -8.89 7.82
C PRO A 83 5.75 -8.30 8.53
N THR A 84 4.56 -8.36 7.93
CA THR A 84 3.37 -7.64 8.43
C THR A 84 2.49 -8.48 9.36
N GLY A 85 2.71 -9.80 9.39
CA GLY A 85 1.83 -10.75 10.10
C GLY A 85 0.40 -10.78 9.53
N ARG A 86 0.21 -10.45 8.25
CA ARG A 86 -1.11 -10.57 7.60
C ARG A 86 -1.40 -12.00 7.16
N ILE A 87 -0.36 -12.73 6.79
CA ILE A 87 -0.48 -14.17 6.58
C ILE A 87 -0.52 -14.86 7.94
N GLU A 88 -1.70 -15.37 8.28
CA GLU A 88 -1.97 -16.13 9.50
C GLU A 88 -1.78 -17.64 9.24
N LYS A 89 -1.23 -18.35 10.23
CA LYS A 89 -1.29 -19.81 10.22
C LYS A 89 -2.67 -20.23 10.69
N ILE A 90 -3.44 -20.88 9.81
CA ILE A 90 -4.79 -21.34 10.10
C ILE A 90 -4.79 -22.86 10.28
N ASP A 91 -5.52 -23.37 11.28
CA ASP A 91 -5.80 -24.79 11.43
C ASP A 91 -6.69 -25.26 10.26
N PRO A 92 -6.27 -26.25 9.46
CA PRO A 92 -7.02 -26.68 8.29
C PRO A 92 -8.34 -27.39 8.63
N ILE A 93 -8.50 -27.89 9.86
CA ILE A 93 -9.69 -28.60 10.33
C ILE A 93 -10.65 -27.64 11.02
N THR A 94 -10.15 -26.78 11.92
CA THR A 94 -11.01 -25.91 12.75
C THR A 94 -11.19 -24.51 12.16
N GLY A 95 -10.32 -24.09 11.23
CA GLY A 95 -10.30 -22.72 10.71
C GLY A 95 -9.74 -21.69 11.70
N GLU A 96 -9.21 -22.12 12.85
CA GLU A 96 -8.68 -21.23 13.88
C GLU A 96 -7.30 -20.69 13.53
N VAL A 97 -7.04 -19.43 13.88
CA VAL A 97 -5.72 -18.81 13.75
C VAL A 97 -4.79 -19.35 14.84
N LYS A 98 -3.85 -20.22 14.46
CA LYS A 98 -2.82 -20.77 15.36
C LYS A 98 -1.67 -19.81 15.61
N LYS A 99 -1.35 -18.94 14.65
CA LYS A 99 -0.27 -17.95 14.80
C LYS A 99 -0.51 -16.74 13.90
N ARG A 100 -0.39 -15.53 14.47
CA ARG A 100 -0.49 -14.26 13.75
C ARG A 100 0.75 -13.88 12.95
N ILE A 101 1.94 -14.31 13.37
CA ILE A 101 3.19 -14.03 12.66
C ILE A 101 3.83 -15.35 12.24
N VAL A 102 3.94 -15.55 10.94
CA VAL A 102 4.54 -16.73 10.34
C VAL A 102 6.06 -16.53 10.23
N PRO A 103 6.89 -17.41 10.84
CA PRO A 103 8.34 -17.32 10.73
C PRO A 103 8.82 -17.46 9.28
N PHE A 104 9.97 -16.87 8.96
CA PHE A 104 10.57 -16.96 7.62
C PHE A 104 10.71 -18.41 7.11
N ASP A 105 11.20 -19.33 7.95
CA ASP A 105 11.44 -20.71 7.55
C ASP A 105 10.15 -21.48 7.23
N TRP A 106 9.00 -20.98 7.67
CA TRP A 106 7.69 -21.52 7.31
C TRP A 106 7.42 -21.36 5.81
N PHE A 107 7.61 -20.17 5.24
CA PHE A 107 7.38 -19.94 3.82
C PHE A 107 8.29 -20.78 2.92
N ILE A 108 9.50 -21.11 3.40
CA ILE A 108 10.39 -22.05 2.72
C ILE A 108 9.80 -23.46 2.73
N LYS A 109 9.31 -23.91 3.90
CA LYS A 109 8.77 -25.26 4.09
C LYS A 109 7.40 -25.43 3.45
N HIS A 110 6.60 -24.37 3.36
CA HIS A 110 5.18 -24.38 2.98
C HIS A 110 4.93 -23.26 1.95
N PRO A 111 5.55 -23.34 0.76
CA PRO A 111 5.47 -22.27 -0.24
C PRO A 111 4.05 -22.02 -0.76
N ASN A 112 3.16 -23.01 -0.66
CA ASN A 112 1.78 -22.92 -1.12
C ASN A 112 0.85 -22.17 -0.15
N ASP A 113 1.29 -21.92 1.09
CA ASP A 113 0.52 -21.16 2.08
C ASP A 113 0.51 -19.65 1.75
N PHE A 114 1.40 -19.21 0.87
CA PHE A 114 1.37 -17.86 0.31
C PHE A 114 0.61 -17.88 -1.01
N HIS A 115 -0.70 -17.64 -0.95
CA HIS A 115 -1.58 -17.71 -2.12
C HIS A 115 -1.44 -16.49 -3.04
N LEU A 116 -0.36 -16.47 -3.82
CA LEU A 116 -0.11 -15.47 -4.84
C LEU A 116 -1.14 -15.59 -5.98
N VAL A 117 -1.81 -14.47 -6.29
CA VAL A 117 -2.69 -14.35 -7.47
C VAL A 117 -1.91 -13.71 -8.62
N GLU A 118 -1.26 -12.57 -8.35
CA GLU A 118 -0.60 -11.76 -9.37
C GLU A 118 0.52 -10.92 -8.74
N ILE A 119 1.62 -10.74 -9.45
CA ILE A 119 2.66 -9.76 -9.09
C ILE A 119 2.44 -8.51 -9.93
N ILE A 120 2.36 -7.35 -9.28
CA ILE A 120 2.19 -6.06 -9.95
C ILE A 120 3.56 -5.45 -10.23
N TYR A 121 4.42 -5.37 -9.20
CA TYR A 121 5.78 -4.86 -9.34
C TYR A 121 6.71 -5.34 -8.23
N LYS A 122 8.01 -5.17 -8.45
CA LYS A 122 9.09 -5.45 -7.51
C LYS A 122 10.11 -4.33 -7.54
N PHE A 123 10.74 -4.02 -6.42
CA PHE A 123 11.85 -3.08 -6.40
C PHE A 123 12.83 -3.37 -5.27
N ASP A 124 14.11 -3.07 -5.53
CA ASP A 124 15.15 -2.98 -4.50
C ASP A 124 15.87 -1.63 -4.61
N ASP A 125 17.11 -1.51 -4.11
CA ASP A 125 17.91 -0.27 -4.19
C ASP A 125 18.51 -0.04 -5.59
N LYS A 126 18.36 -0.98 -6.53
CA LYS A 126 19.02 -0.97 -7.84
C LYS A 126 18.01 -1.08 -8.99
N ASN A 127 17.05 -2.00 -8.85
CA ASN A 127 16.15 -2.42 -9.90
C ASN A 127 14.69 -2.16 -9.52
N ILE A 128 13.88 -1.91 -10.54
CA ILE A 128 12.42 -1.94 -10.48
C ILE A 128 11.92 -2.79 -11.65
N GLU A 129 11.00 -3.70 -11.37
CA GLU A 129 10.38 -4.61 -12.34
C GLU A 129 8.86 -4.43 -12.25
N GLY A 130 8.16 -4.35 -13.40
CA GLY A 130 6.71 -4.16 -13.44
C GLY A 130 6.30 -2.69 -13.47
N ILE A 131 5.04 -2.42 -13.10
CA ILE A 131 4.46 -1.06 -13.11
C ILE A 131 4.89 -0.33 -11.85
N SER A 132 5.64 0.76 -11.98
CA SER A 132 6.10 1.52 -10.82
C SER A 132 4.94 2.05 -9.96
N PRO A 133 5.16 2.36 -8.67
CA PRO A 133 4.12 2.92 -7.80
C PRO A 133 3.45 4.16 -8.38
N ILE A 134 4.20 5.05 -9.04
CA ILE A 134 3.65 6.27 -9.64
C ILE A 134 2.82 5.95 -10.89
N GLU A 135 3.28 5.04 -11.76
CA GLU A 135 2.52 4.60 -12.93
C GLU A 135 1.21 3.90 -12.52
N ARG A 136 1.26 3.08 -11.45
CA ARG A 136 0.07 2.44 -10.87
C ARG A 136 -0.88 3.46 -10.25
N LEU A 137 -0.35 4.50 -9.60
CA LEU A 137 -1.19 5.57 -9.05
C LEU A 137 -1.89 6.32 -10.20
N GLU A 138 -1.14 6.75 -11.21
CA GLU A 138 -1.66 7.43 -12.40
C GLU A 138 -2.71 6.59 -13.14
N SER A 139 -2.54 5.26 -13.23
CA SER A 139 -3.53 4.39 -13.89
C SER A 139 -4.88 4.33 -13.17
N LYS A 140 -4.92 4.62 -11.86
CA LYS A 140 -6.14 4.69 -11.05
C LYS A 140 -6.82 6.06 -11.07
N LYS A 141 -6.22 7.06 -11.71
CA LYS A 141 -6.74 8.44 -11.78
C LYS A 141 -8.21 8.49 -12.25
N PRO A 142 -8.63 7.75 -13.30
CA PRO A 142 -10.03 7.77 -13.75
C PRO A 142 -11.01 7.22 -12.72
N GLU A 143 -10.69 6.06 -12.13
CA GLU A 143 -11.53 5.38 -11.12
C GLU A 143 -11.72 6.27 -9.88
N MET A 144 -10.62 6.83 -9.37
CA MET A 144 -10.66 7.75 -8.22
C MET A 144 -11.46 9.02 -8.51
N LYS A 145 -11.39 9.54 -9.74
CA LYS A 145 -12.15 10.71 -10.17
C LYS A 145 -13.64 10.40 -10.27
N GLU A 146 -13.98 9.21 -10.74
CA GLU A 146 -15.36 8.71 -10.76
C GLU A 146 -15.94 8.54 -9.35
N GLU A 147 -15.16 8.02 -8.39
CA GLU A 147 -15.59 7.94 -6.98
C GLU A 147 -15.95 9.30 -6.38
N VAL A 148 -15.17 10.35 -6.67
CA VAL A 148 -15.50 11.72 -6.26
C VAL A 148 -16.80 12.19 -6.90
N PHE A 149 -16.95 11.96 -8.20
CA PHE A 149 -18.16 12.34 -8.93
C PHE A 149 -19.40 11.67 -8.33
N LEU A 150 -19.36 10.35 -8.13
CA LEU A 150 -20.46 9.59 -7.54
C LEU A 150 -20.79 10.08 -6.13
N SER A 151 -19.76 10.39 -5.32
CA SER A 151 -19.94 10.95 -3.98
C SER A 151 -20.68 12.30 -4.03
N LEU A 152 -20.27 13.22 -4.90
CA LEU A 152 -20.93 14.52 -5.06
C LEU A 152 -22.36 14.37 -5.61
N TYR A 153 -22.54 13.46 -6.57
CA TYR A 153 -23.84 13.15 -7.16
C TYR A 153 -24.82 12.63 -6.10
N ASP A 154 -24.39 11.69 -5.25
CA ASP A 154 -25.22 11.13 -4.18
C ASP A 154 -25.55 12.17 -3.10
N ILE A 155 -24.59 13.02 -2.73
CA ILE A 155 -24.83 14.15 -1.81
C ILE A 155 -25.87 15.11 -2.40
N PHE A 156 -25.73 15.47 -3.68
CA PHE A 156 -26.70 16.34 -4.36
C PHE A 156 -28.10 15.72 -4.34
N LYS A 157 -28.23 14.45 -4.76
CA LYS A 157 -29.52 13.73 -4.78
C LYS A 157 -30.16 13.70 -3.40
N LYS A 158 -29.37 13.42 -2.37
CA LYS A 158 -29.85 13.36 -0.98
C LYS A 158 -30.38 14.72 -0.50
N ILE A 159 -29.73 15.82 -0.88
CA ILE A 159 -30.11 17.17 -0.44
C ILE A 159 -31.30 17.71 -1.24
N LYS A 160 -31.28 17.53 -2.55
CA LYS A 160 -32.33 18.04 -3.44
C LYS A 160 -33.54 17.13 -3.54
N ASN A 161 -33.40 15.88 -3.10
CA ASN A 161 -34.41 14.82 -3.20
C ASN A 161 -34.91 14.61 -4.65
N ARG A 162 -33.99 14.73 -5.63
CA ARG A 162 -34.24 14.51 -7.05
C ARG A 162 -32.94 14.28 -7.81
N GLU A 163 -33.05 13.80 -9.04
CA GLU A 163 -31.94 13.75 -9.97
C GLU A 163 -31.47 15.17 -10.38
N PRO A 164 -30.16 15.38 -10.65
CA PRO A 164 -29.66 16.62 -11.23
C PRO A 164 -30.23 16.87 -12.64
N SER A 165 -30.45 18.13 -12.99
CA SER A 165 -30.69 18.51 -14.39
C SER A 165 -29.41 18.37 -15.23
N PRO A 166 -29.47 18.44 -16.57
CA PRO A 166 -28.27 18.41 -17.42
C PRO A 166 -27.24 19.50 -17.06
N ASP A 167 -27.69 20.71 -16.74
CA ASP A 167 -26.82 21.82 -16.37
C ASP A 167 -26.19 21.59 -14.99
N GLU A 168 -26.96 21.09 -14.02
CA GLU A 168 -26.44 20.74 -12.70
C GLU A 168 -25.47 19.57 -12.76
N LEU A 169 -25.71 18.58 -13.63
CA LEU A 169 -24.80 17.47 -13.86
C LEU A 169 -23.46 17.96 -14.42
N LYS A 170 -23.49 18.95 -15.33
CA LYS A 170 -22.29 19.61 -15.82
C LYS A 170 -21.54 20.33 -14.70
N GLU A 171 -22.25 21.08 -13.87
CA GLU A 171 -21.66 21.78 -12.73
C GLU A 171 -21.06 20.81 -11.70
N ILE A 172 -21.72 19.67 -11.41
CA ILE A 172 -21.17 18.60 -10.55
C ILE A 172 -19.85 18.09 -11.13
N LYS A 173 -19.77 17.83 -12.45
CA LYS A 173 -18.52 17.39 -13.10
C LYS A 173 -17.41 18.42 -13.00
N GLU A 174 -17.70 19.71 -13.24
CA GLU A 174 -16.71 20.78 -13.10
C GLU A 174 -16.17 20.88 -11.66
N ILE A 175 -17.05 20.72 -10.67
CA ILE A 175 -16.66 20.69 -9.26
C ILE A 175 -15.83 19.43 -8.93
N THR A 176 -16.21 18.26 -9.44
CA THR A 176 -15.41 17.03 -9.34
C THR A 176 -14.00 17.26 -9.84
N ASP A 177 -13.86 17.79 -11.05
CA ASP A 177 -12.56 18.01 -11.70
C ASP A 177 -11.67 18.92 -10.86
N TYR A 178 -12.23 20.05 -10.38
CA TYR A 178 -11.51 20.98 -9.53
C TYR A 178 -11.04 20.34 -8.21
N LEU A 179 -11.97 19.67 -7.51
CA LEU A 179 -11.66 19.07 -6.21
C LEU A 179 -10.69 17.89 -6.34
N PHE A 180 -10.81 17.12 -7.41
CA PHE A 180 -9.92 16.02 -7.73
C PHE A 180 -8.48 16.51 -7.95
N GLU A 181 -8.28 17.50 -8.83
CA GLU A 181 -6.93 18.00 -9.15
C GLU A 181 -6.24 18.64 -7.93
N LEU A 182 -6.98 19.40 -7.11
CA LEU A 182 -6.43 19.94 -5.85
C LEU A 182 -5.84 18.86 -4.95
N ARG A 183 -6.53 17.72 -4.86
CA ARG A 183 -6.11 16.63 -4.00
C ARG A 183 -5.08 15.72 -4.67
N TRP A 184 -5.15 15.56 -5.99
CA TRP A 184 -4.17 14.81 -6.78
C TRP A 184 -2.74 15.30 -6.55
N GLU A 185 -2.53 16.62 -6.56
CA GLU A 185 -1.21 17.22 -6.31
C GLU A 185 -0.66 16.94 -4.91
N ILE A 186 -1.54 16.73 -3.92
CA ILE A 186 -1.14 16.35 -2.56
C ILE A 186 -0.75 14.87 -2.52
N ILE A 187 -1.50 14.01 -3.22
CA ILE A 187 -1.27 12.56 -3.26
C ILE A 187 0.06 12.25 -3.93
N LYS A 188 0.35 12.85 -5.09
CA LYS A 188 1.60 12.63 -5.81
C LYS A 188 2.84 12.91 -4.96
N LYS A 189 2.78 13.92 -4.08
CA LYS A 189 3.90 14.27 -3.18
C LYS A 189 4.16 13.24 -2.07
N ARG A 190 3.25 12.29 -1.85
CA ARG A 190 3.37 11.25 -0.81
C ARG A 190 3.98 9.95 -1.32
N ILE A 191 3.98 9.74 -2.64
CA ILE A 191 4.62 8.58 -3.27
C ILE A 191 5.94 9.06 -3.88
N PRO A 192 7.07 8.42 -3.58
CA PRO A 192 8.34 8.78 -4.20
C PRO A 192 8.26 8.53 -5.72
N GLU A 193 8.81 9.46 -6.53
CA GLU A 193 8.94 9.27 -7.98
C GLU A 193 9.72 8.00 -8.32
N ASP A 194 10.76 7.72 -7.52
CA ASP A 194 11.54 6.49 -7.58
C ASP A 194 11.51 5.77 -6.23
N PRO A 195 10.78 4.65 -6.10
CA PRO A 195 10.66 3.92 -4.84
C PRO A 195 11.99 3.30 -4.39
N ARG A 196 12.98 3.13 -5.27
CA ARG A 196 14.29 2.60 -4.88
C ARG A 196 14.98 3.50 -3.85
N THR A 197 14.68 4.80 -3.87
CA THR A 197 15.23 5.81 -2.96
C THR A 197 14.78 5.64 -1.50
N ILE A 198 13.70 4.87 -1.26
CA ILE A 198 13.18 4.60 0.09
C ILE A 198 13.89 3.42 0.76
N ILE A 199 14.60 2.58 -0.01
CA ILE A 199 15.41 1.50 0.52
C ILE A 199 16.71 2.09 1.05
N GLN A 200 16.90 2.07 2.37
CA GLN A 200 18.00 2.76 3.04
C GLN A 200 18.83 1.81 3.91
N PRO A 201 19.68 0.96 3.31
CA PRO A 201 20.58 0.10 4.08
C PRO A 201 21.55 0.93 4.93
N ASP A 202 22.03 2.08 4.49
CA ASP A 202 22.98 2.85 5.30
C ASP A 202 22.35 3.76 6.38
N ASN A 203 21.06 3.62 6.68
CA ASN A 203 20.37 4.43 7.68
C ASN A 203 20.99 4.21 9.09
N PRO A 204 21.51 5.25 9.76
CA PRO A 204 22.19 5.11 11.06
C PRO A 204 21.28 4.58 12.18
N GLU A 205 20.01 5.00 12.21
CA GLU A 205 19.07 4.54 13.23
C GLU A 205 18.75 3.06 13.05
N LEU A 206 18.61 2.62 11.80
CA LEU A 206 18.42 1.21 11.46
C LEU A 206 19.64 0.38 11.87
N LYS A 207 20.87 0.85 11.62
CA LYS A 207 22.10 0.18 12.06
C LYS A 207 22.15 0.00 13.57
N ILE A 208 21.86 1.06 14.32
CA ILE A 208 21.79 1.00 15.79
C ILE A 208 20.74 0.00 16.26
N TRP A 209 19.57 -0.04 15.60
CA TRP A 209 18.50 -0.98 15.92
C TRP A 209 18.91 -2.44 15.66
N ILE A 210 19.57 -2.72 14.54
CA ILE A 210 20.08 -4.06 14.20
C ILE A 210 21.09 -4.55 15.25
N GLU A 211 22.04 -3.70 15.66
CA GLU A 211 23.04 -4.07 16.67
C GLU A 211 22.40 -4.34 18.04
N LYS A 212 21.36 -3.60 18.42
CA LYS A 212 20.58 -3.87 19.64
C LYS A 212 19.86 -5.22 19.60
N ILE A 213 19.40 -5.67 18.42
CA ILE A 213 18.77 -6.98 18.27
C ILE A 213 19.82 -8.08 18.41
N LYS A 214 20.97 -7.94 17.73
CA LYS A 214 22.07 -8.91 17.80
C LYS A 214 22.56 -9.10 19.24
N ALA A 215 22.64 -8.03 20.03
CA ALA A 215 23.06 -8.09 21.43
C ALA A 215 22.07 -8.79 22.38
N LYS A 216 20.82 -9.02 21.95
CA LYS A 216 19.78 -9.70 22.73
C LYS A 216 19.64 -11.19 22.40
N GLY A 217 20.22 -11.64 21.29
CA GLY A 217 20.23 -13.04 20.86
C GLY A 217 21.47 -13.77 21.34
#